data_AF-A0A4Q3SEQ0-F1
#
_entry.id   AF-A0A4Q3SEQ0-F1
#
_cell.length_a   1.000
_cell.length_b   1.000
_cell.length_c   1.000
_cell.angle_alpha   90.00
_cell.angle_beta   90.00
_cell.angle_gamma   90.00
#
_symmetry.space_group_name_H-M   'P 1'
#
loop_
_entity.id
_entity.type
_entity.pdbx_description
1 polymer ?
#
loop_
_entity_poly.entity_id
_entity_poly.type
_entity_poly.pdbx_seq_one_letter_code
_entity_poly.pdbx_strand_id
1 'polypeptide(L)'
;MVDIDGTFRYSEVRAVKGSGTKADFTVFPNPSYGDANLNITDVSENTEIHVYDNAGRMVRRISNINKTNVSLDNLQKGMYMIRLVDTKTGETVTKKLSVLN
;
A
#
# COMPACT_ATOMS: atom_id res chain seq x y z
N MET A 1 4.56 33.03 20.75
CA MET A 1 5.89 32.91 20.12
C MET A 1 5.95 31.51 19.54
N VAL A 2 6.22 31.46 18.24
CA VAL A 2 6.26 30.29 17.37
C VAL A 2 7.11 29.17 17.96
N ASP A 3 6.61 27.94 17.91
CA ASP A 3 7.46 26.78 17.65
C ASP A 3 6.90 26.02 16.45
N ILE A 4 7.78 25.83 15.47
CA ILE A 4 7.50 25.58 14.04
C ILE A 4 7.96 24.20 13.63
N ASP A 5 7.89 23.22 14.54
CA ASP A 5 8.42 21.90 14.23
C ASP A 5 7.50 21.17 13.26
N GLY A 6 7.83 21.34 11.98
CA GLY A 6 7.45 20.54 10.84
C GLY A 6 8.00 19.12 10.94
N THR A 7 7.69 18.43 12.05
CA THR A 7 7.94 17.00 12.17
C THR A 7 6.91 16.28 11.31
N PHE A 8 7.26 16.08 10.04
CA PHE A 8 6.64 15.04 9.24
C PHE A 8 6.87 13.71 9.97
N ARG A 9 5.82 13.22 10.62
CA ARG A 9 5.82 11.91 11.27
C ARG A 9 5.95 10.86 10.17
N TYR A 10 7.17 10.45 9.87
CA TYR A 10 7.40 9.21 9.14
C TYR A 10 6.74 8.12 9.97
N SER A 11 5.67 7.51 9.43
CA SER A 11 5.12 6.29 9.99
C SER A 11 6.26 5.28 10.01
N GLU A 12 6.72 4.88 11.20
CA GLU A 12 7.48 3.64 11.32
C GLU A 12 6.56 2.55 10.75
N VAL A 13 6.79 2.16 9.50
CA VAL A 13 6.22 0.92 8.98
C VAL A 13 6.99 -0.15 9.74
N ARG A 14 6.49 -0.52 10.92
CA ARG A 14 7.02 -1.61 11.71
C ARG A 14 6.78 -2.88 10.91
N ALA A 15 7.69 -3.17 9.98
CA ALA A 15 7.83 -4.48 9.39
C ALA A 15 8.20 -5.42 10.54
N VAL A 16 7.20 -6.06 11.14
CA VAL A 16 7.41 -7.03 12.20
C VAL A 16 8.17 -8.17 11.55
N LYS A 17 9.50 -8.22 11.65
CA LYS A 17 10.35 -9.34 11.20
C LYS A 17 10.07 -10.57 12.05
N GLY A 18 8.90 -11.17 11.85
CA GLY A 18 8.67 -12.59 12.14
C GLY A 18 9.43 -13.40 11.12
N SER A 19 10.17 -14.40 11.57
CA SER A 19 10.99 -15.30 10.75
C SER A 19 10.13 -16.04 9.73
N GLY A 20 10.05 -15.52 8.51
CA GLY A 20 9.30 -16.08 7.38
C GLY A 20 9.47 -15.15 6.18
N THR A 21 9.59 -15.71 4.99
CA THR A 21 9.68 -14.97 3.73
C THR A 21 8.38 -14.18 3.55
N LYS A 22 8.41 -12.87 3.86
CA LYS A 22 7.24 -12.00 3.87
C LYS A 22 6.98 -11.49 2.47
N ALA A 23 5.75 -11.66 1.99
CA ALA A 23 5.28 -10.92 0.82
C ALA A 23 5.36 -9.41 1.11
N ASP A 24 6.20 -8.71 0.36
CA ASP A 24 6.34 -7.25 0.40
C ASP A 24 5.97 -6.68 -0.97
N PHE A 25 5.67 -5.40 -1.03
CA PHE A 25 5.38 -4.73 -2.30
C PHE A 25 5.95 -3.33 -2.33
N THR A 26 6.30 -2.84 -3.50
CA THR A 26 6.64 -1.43 -3.73
C THR A 26 5.55 -0.77 -4.55
N VAL A 27 5.33 0.52 -4.34
CA VAL A 27 4.37 1.32 -5.11
C VAL A 27 5.12 2.47 -5.78
N PHE A 28 4.95 2.63 -7.09
CA PHE A 28 5.60 3.66 -7.87
C PHE A 28 4.73 4.09 -9.07
N PRO A 29 4.76 5.38 -9.46
CA PRO A 29 5.41 6.49 -8.76
C PRO A 29 4.65 6.86 -7.47
N ASN A 30 5.38 7.33 -6.45
CA ASN A 30 4.80 7.95 -5.25
C ASN A 30 5.58 9.24 -4.95
N PRO A 31 4.99 10.43 -5.11
CA PRO A 31 3.58 10.69 -5.43
C PRO A 31 3.17 10.32 -6.86
N SER A 32 1.93 9.88 -7.05
CA SER A 32 1.32 9.52 -8.34
C SER A 32 0.48 10.67 -8.91
N TYR A 33 0.29 10.70 -10.23
CA TYR A 33 -0.55 11.66 -10.95
C TYR A 33 -1.90 11.06 -11.41
N GLY A 34 -2.35 9.97 -10.77
CA GLY A 34 -3.64 9.32 -11.04
C GLY A 34 -3.51 7.82 -11.35
N ASP A 35 -2.33 7.41 -11.78
CA ASP A 35 -1.92 6.04 -12.07
C ASP A 35 -0.67 5.65 -11.25
N ALA A 36 -0.72 4.47 -10.64
CA ALA A 36 0.36 3.92 -9.85
C ALA A 36 0.49 2.42 -10.11
N ASN A 37 1.71 1.90 -10.09
CA ASN A 37 2.00 0.49 -10.22
C ASN A 37 2.49 -0.05 -8.89
N LEU A 38 2.03 -1.26 -8.57
CA LEU A 38 2.47 -2.03 -7.42
C LEU A 38 3.29 -3.19 -7.96
N ASN A 39 4.50 -3.35 -7.43
CA ASN A 39 5.31 -4.53 -7.67
C ASN A 39 5.42 -5.35 -6.38
N ILE A 40 4.93 -6.57 -6.41
CA ILE A 40 4.78 -7.47 -5.28
C ILE A 40 5.86 -8.53 -5.38
N THR A 41 6.61 -8.71 -4.31
CA THR A 41 7.62 -9.76 -4.14
C THR A 41 6.96 -10.91 -3.38
N ASP A 42 7.29 -12.15 -3.77
CA ASP A 42 6.72 -13.37 -3.18
C ASP A 42 5.18 -13.43 -3.25
N VAL A 43 4.62 -13.14 -4.43
CA VAL A 43 3.17 -13.22 -4.65
C VAL A 43 2.69 -14.67 -4.49
N SER A 44 1.63 -14.87 -3.72
CA SER A 44 0.95 -16.16 -3.58
C SER A 44 -0.50 -16.05 -4.01
N GLU A 45 -1.14 -17.18 -4.34
CA GLU A 45 -2.58 -17.21 -4.68
C GLU A 45 -3.47 -16.69 -3.54
N ASN A 46 -2.95 -16.70 -2.32
CA ASN A 46 -3.64 -16.25 -1.12
C ASN A 46 -3.49 -14.75 -0.85
N THR A 47 -2.79 -14.01 -1.73
CA THR A 47 -2.54 -12.58 -1.57
C THR A 47 -3.71 -11.75 -2.10
N GLU A 48 -4.20 -10.84 -1.26
CA GLU A 48 -5.21 -9.83 -1.57
C GLU A 48 -4.63 -8.42 -1.40
N ILE A 49 -5.05 -7.50 -2.27
CA ILE A 49 -4.73 -6.07 -2.15
C ILE A 49 -6.01 -5.31 -1.84
N HIS A 50 -5.94 -4.52 -0.79
CA HIS A 50 -6.99 -3.61 -0.34
C HIS A 50 -6.48 -2.18 -0.45
N VAL A 51 -7.20 -1.34 -1.20
CA VAL A 51 -6.90 0.07 -1.31
C VAL A 51 -7.98 0.84 -0.56
N TYR A 52 -7.54 1.65 0.39
CA TYR A 52 -8.39 2.50 1.21
C TYR A 52 -8.12 3.97 0.92
N ASP A 53 -9.18 4.79 0.91
CA ASP A 53 -9.04 6.24 0.86
C ASP A 53 -8.73 6.85 2.25
N ASN A 54 -8.58 8.18 2.33
CA ASN A 54 -8.31 8.87 3.59
C ASN A 54 -9.43 8.68 4.64
N ALA A 55 -10.65 8.40 4.19
CA ALA A 55 -11.81 8.19 5.04
C ALA A 55 -11.89 6.74 5.56
N GLY A 56 -10.92 5.90 5.20
CA GLY A 56 -10.89 4.48 5.56
C GLY A 56 -11.86 3.63 4.73
N ARG A 57 -12.47 4.18 3.68
CA ARG A 57 -13.36 3.42 2.79
C ARG A 57 -12.51 2.59 1.83
N MET A 58 -12.84 1.32 1.70
CA MET A 58 -12.20 0.45 0.71
C MET A 58 -12.68 0.84 -0.69
N VAL A 59 -11.80 1.47 -1.46
CA VAL A 59 -12.09 1.93 -2.83
C VAL A 59 -11.78 0.86 -3.88
N ARG A 60 -10.89 -0.07 -3.56
CA ARG A 60 -10.53 -1.17 -4.46
C ARG A 60 -10.12 -2.41 -3.68
N ARG A 61 -10.57 -3.57 -4.14
CA ARG A 61 -10.15 -4.89 -3.67
C ARG A 61 -9.74 -5.73 -4.85
N ILE A 62 -8.57 -6.34 -4.77
CA ILE A 62 -8.04 -7.23 -5.80
C ILE A 62 -7.65 -8.52 -5.08
N SER A 63 -8.36 -9.60 -5.36
CA SER A 63 -8.11 -10.92 -4.81
C SER A 63 -7.47 -11.83 -5.86
N ASN A 64 -6.91 -12.96 -5.41
CA ASN A 64 -6.39 -14.01 -6.28
C ASN A 64 -5.28 -13.52 -7.23
N ILE A 65 -4.36 -12.73 -6.68
CA ILE A 65 -3.31 -12.07 -7.46
C ILE A 65 -2.24 -13.10 -7.81
N ASN A 66 -2.19 -13.47 -9.08
CA ASN A 66 -1.12 -14.32 -9.63
C ASN A 66 -0.03 -13.52 -10.36
N LYS A 67 -0.17 -12.20 -10.41
CA LYS A 67 0.79 -11.29 -11.07
C LYS A 67 1.57 -10.52 -10.03
N THR A 68 2.88 -10.41 -10.24
CA THR A 68 3.74 -9.57 -9.42
C THR A 68 3.45 -8.09 -9.63
N ASN A 69 2.94 -7.70 -10.80
CA ASN A 69 2.66 -6.30 -11.12
C ASN A 69 1.15 -6.02 -11.21
N VAL A 70 0.69 -5.02 -10.45
CA VAL A 70 -0.72 -4.59 -10.40
C VAL A 70 -0.78 -3.09 -10.64
N SER A 71 -1.55 -2.66 -11.63
CA SER A 71 -1.77 -1.25 -11.92
C SER A 71 -3.02 -0.74 -11.20
N LEU A 72 -2.87 0.37 -10.49
CA LEU A 72 -3.95 1.19 -9.96
C LEU A 72 -4.12 2.40 -10.87
N ASP A 73 -5.25 2.45 -11.54
CA ASP A 73 -5.69 3.52 -12.41
C ASP A 73 -6.88 4.28 -11.80
N ASN A 74 -7.13 5.49 -12.31
CA ASN A 74 -8.27 6.33 -11.97
C ASN A 74 -8.36 6.69 -10.47
N LEU A 75 -7.22 6.91 -9.83
CA LEU A 75 -7.16 7.43 -8.47
C LEU A 75 -7.34 8.96 -8.48
N GLN A 76 -8.21 9.47 -7.61
CA GLN A 76 -8.38 10.92 -7.42
C GLN A 76 -7.26 11.48 -6.54
N LYS A 77 -6.99 12.80 -6.58
CA LYS A 77 -6.10 13.42 -5.59
C LYS A 77 -6.48 13.06 -4.17
N GLY A 78 -5.47 12.70 -3.40
CA GLY A 78 -5.65 12.34 -2.01
C GLY A 78 -4.60 11.38 -1.49
N MET A 79 -4.81 10.94 -0.26
CA MET A 79 -4.00 9.94 0.40
C MET A 79 -4.72 8.60 0.34
N TYR A 80 -3.99 7.57 -0.07
CA TYR A 80 -4.47 6.19 -0.07
C TYR A 80 -3.57 5.31 0.80
N MET A 81 -4.20 4.33 1.44
CA MET A 81 -3.50 3.24 2.13
C MET A 81 -3.70 1.97 1.32
N ILE A 82 -2.60 1.44 0.81
CA ILE A 82 -2.56 0.16 0.12
C ILE A 82 -2.15 -0.89 1.13
N ARG A 83 -2.98 -1.90 1.33
CA ARG A 83 -2.76 -3.00 2.24
C ARG A 83 -2.72 -4.30 1.46
N LEU A 84 -1.60 -5.00 1.52
CA LEU A 84 -1.43 -6.36 1.07
C LEU A 84 -1.76 -7.29 2.23
N VAL A 85 -2.58 -8.30 1.99
CA VAL A 85 -3.06 -9.27 2.98
C VAL A 85 -2.80 -10.67 2.45
N ASP A 86 -2.03 -11.47 3.16
CA ASP A 86 -1.94 -12.91 2.92
C ASP A 86 -3.05 -13.61 3.71
N THR A 87 -4.02 -14.19 3.01
CA THR A 87 -5.17 -14.87 3.63
C THR A 87 -4.82 -16.21 4.27
N LYS A 88 -3.66 -16.79 3.95
CA LYS A 88 -3.19 -18.05 4.51
C LYS A 88 -2.43 -17.85 5.82
N THR A 89 -1.56 -16.85 5.88
CA THR A 89 -0.74 -16.57 7.08
C THR A 89 -1.36 -15.49 7.97
N GLY A 90 -2.29 -14.69 7.44
CA GLY A 90 -2.84 -13.51 8.12
C GLY A 90 -1.88 -12.32 8.14
N GLU A 91 -0.71 -12.44 7.49
CA GLU A 91 0.26 -11.35 7.42
C GLU A 91 -0.27 -10.20 6.58
N THR A 92 -0.05 -8.97 7.04
CA THR A 92 -0.44 -7.79 6.29
C THR A 92 0.66 -6.75 6.22
N VAL A 93 0.90 -6.23 5.02
CA VAL A 93 1.85 -5.15 4.76
C VAL A 93 1.06 -3.95 4.27
N THR A 94 1.32 -2.75 4.80
CA THR A 94 0.61 -1.53 4.41
C THR A 94 1.59 -0.46 3.97
N LYS A 95 1.32 0.20 2.84
CA LYS A 95 2.09 1.33 2.32
C LYS A 95 1.16 2.47 1.93
N LYS A 96 1.63 3.70 2.17
CA LYS A 96 0.92 4.92 1.81
C LYS A 96 1.25 5.33 0.38
N LEU A 97 0.24 5.77 -0.35
CA LEU A 97 0.37 6.38 -1.68
C LEU A 97 -0.23 7.78 -1.64
N SER A 98 0.54 8.78 -2.06
CA SER A 98 0.06 10.15 -2.25
C SER A 98 -0.27 10.35 -3.72
N VAL A 99 -1.45 10.87 -4.04
CA VAL A 99 -1.89 11.19 -5.40
C VAL A 99 -2.12 12.70 -5.51
N LEU A 100 -1.51 13.34 -6.50
CA LEU A 100 -1.46 14.81 -6.63
C LEU A 100 -2.42 15.42 -7.67
N ASN A 101 -3.15 14.63 -8.46
CA ASN A 101 -3.97 15.10 -9.59
C ASN A 101 -5.42 15.43 -9.21
#